data_AF-A0A2E4W408-F1
#
_entry.id   AF-A0A2E4W408-F1
#
_cell.length_a   1.000
_cell.length_b   1.000
_cell.length_c   1.000
_cell.angle_alpha   90.00
_cell.angle_beta   90.00
_cell.angle_gamma   90.00
#
_symmetry.space_group_name_H-M   'P 1'
#
loop_
_entity.id
_entity.type
_entity.pdbx_description
1 polymer ?
#
loop_
_entity_poly.entity_id
_entity_poly.type
_entity_poly.pdbx_seq_one_letter_code
_entity_poly.pdbx_strand_id
1 'polypeptide(L)'
;MGATEFAIDNFGKTVGDAYNKQVDSDHYEHGHSGYTGTLAEKDGFVLIDRPTRITAGRLMDTIIDAEQWMFWLYTDEKCRYAYIKPKAKCKKAWARLNEWFPSNPRTGKFFVEDHAYGVGASDICRLYGEKWGPALAVEQSPAEKKARWHDLPRGSKTFLFFGMASC
;
A
#
# COMPACT_ATOMS: atom_id res chain seq x y z
N MET A 1 -8.32 -11.15 -17.05
CA MET A 1 -7.47 -9.95 -16.91
C MET A 1 -6.83 -10.02 -15.54
N GLY A 2 -5.51 -10.17 -15.49
CA GLY A 2 -4.80 -10.49 -14.26
C GLY A 2 -4.68 -9.27 -13.35
N ALA A 3 -4.16 -9.48 -12.15
CA ALA A 3 -3.51 -8.42 -11.40
C ALA A 3 -2.32 -9.01 -10.67
N THR A 4 -1.30 -8.18 -10.50
CA THR A 4 -0.06 -8.51 -9.84
C THR A 4 0.11 -7.61 -8.63
N GLU A 5 0.53 -8.22 -7.52
CA GLU A 5 0.98 -7.47 -6.34
C GLU A 5 2.35 -6.85 -6.63
N PHE A 6 2.52 -5.59 -6.24
CA PHE A 6 3.82 -4.93 -6.25
C PHE A 6 4.13 -4.33 -4.87
N ALA A 7 5.42 -4.27 -4.54
CA ALA A 7 5.95 -3.58 -3.38
C ALA A 7 7.34 -3.03 -3.72
N ILE A 8 7.46 -1.71 -3.80
CA ILE A 8 8.66 -1.02 -4.26
C ILE A 8 9.01 0.09 -3.28
N ASP A 9 10.26 0.14 -2.85
CA ASP A 9 10.78 1.24 -2.05
C ASP A 9 11.61 2.21 -2.89
N ASN A 10 11.38 3.50 -2.68
CA ASN A 10 12.14 4.59 -3.29
C ASN A 10 12.33 5.74 -2.28
N PHE A 11 13.09 6.79 -2.65
CA PHE A 11 13.46 7.89 -1.78
C PHE A 11 13.26 9.28 -2.40
N GLY A 12 12.96 10.24 -1.55
CA GLY A 12 12.68 11.62 -1.93
C GLY A 12 12.74 12.56 -0.74
N LYS A 13 12.72 13.88 -0.96
CA LYS A 13 12.52 14.82 0.16
C LYS A 13 11.07 14.78 0.63
N THR A 14 10.16 14.57 -0.33
CA THR A 14 8.74 14.32 -0.11
C THR A 14 8.35 12.94 -0.64
N VAL A 15 7.15 12.46 -0.26
CA VAL A 15 6.56 11.23 -0.83
C VAL A 15 6.29 11.40 -2.33
N GLY A 16 5.88 12.59 -2.77
CA GLY A 16 5.67 12.89 -4.19
C GLY A 16 6.95 12.82 -5.01
N ASP A 17 8.08 13.33 -4.48
CA ASP A 17 9.38 13.20 -5.12
C ASP A 17 9.78 11.73 -5.30
N ALA A 18 9.54 10.90 -4.26
CA ALA A 18 9.87 9.49 -4.30
C ALA A 18 8.97 8.71 -5.29
N TYR A 19 7.68 9.07 -5.33
CA TYR A 19 6.70 8.50 -6.25
C TYR A 19 7.04 8.83 -7.70
N ASN A 20 7.21 10.11 -8.03
CA ASN A 20 7.51 10.56 -9.39
C ASN A 20 8.82 9.97 -9.91
N LYS A 21 9.86 9.90 -9.06
CA LYS A 21 11.11 9.20 -9.43
C LYS A 21 10.90 7.73 -9.77
N GLN A 22 10.01 7.04 -9.04
CA GLN A 22 9.72 5.64 -9.33
C GLN A 22 8.93 5.51 -10.62
N VAL A 23 7.91 6.36 -10.83
CA VAL A 23 7.14 6.38 -12.09
C VAL A 23 8.05 6.66 -13.28
N ASP A 24 8.96 7.64 -13.19
CA ASP A 24 9.94 7.94 -14.24
C ASP A 24 10.89 6.76 -14.50
N SER A 25 11.32 6.06 -13.44
CA SER A 25 12.16 4.86 -13.55
C SER A 25 11.43 3.72 -14.23
N ASP A 26 10.20 3.43 -13.81
CA ASP A 26 9.33 2.43 -14.40
C ASP A 26 9.13 2.78 -15.89
N HIS A 27 8.81 4.05 -16.20
CA HIS A 27 8.67 4.56 -17.56
C HIS A 27 9.91 4.39 -18.43
N TYR A 28 11.10 4.62 -17.88
CA TYR A 28 12.35 4.39 -18.58
C TYR A 28 12.57 2.89 -18.88
N GLU A 29 12.26 2.01 -17.93
CA GLU A 29 12.36 0.55 -18.12
C GLU A 29 11.38 0.01 -19.17
N HIS A 30 10.32 0.75 -19.51
CA HIS A 30 9.36 0.38 -20.56
C HIS A 30 9.95 0.32 -21.98
N GLY A 31 11.16 0.84 -22.20
CA GLY A 31 11.93 0.56 -23.42
C GLY A 31 12.41 -0.90 -23.52
N HIS A 32 12.36 -1.68 -22.42
CA HIS A 32 13.04 -2.97 -22.31
C HIS A 32 12.23 -4.12 -21.65
N SER A 33 11.25 -3.86 -20.74
CA SER A 33 10.61 -4.92 -19.93
C SER A 33 9.07 -4.90 -19.78
N GLY A 34 8.34 -3.97 -20.43
CA GLY A 34 6.88 -3.83 -20.27
C GLY A 34 6.46 -3.06 -19.02
N TYR A 35 5.23 -2.51 -19.00
CA TYR A 35 4.75 -1.59 -17.94
C TYR A 35 3.68 -2.16 -17.00
N THR A 36 3.06 -3.26 -17.40
CA THR A 36 1.97 -3.90 -16.65
C THR A 36 2.46 -4.41 -15.30
N GLY A 37 1.74 -4.09 -14.22
CA GLY A 37 2.05 -4.55 -12.88
C GLY A 37 2.98 -3.62 -12.08
N THR A 38 3.16 -2.37 -12.52
CA THR A 38 4.11 -1.42 -11.92
C THR A 38 3.44 -0.18 -11.33
N LEU A 39 4.22 0.69 -10.67
CA LEU A 39 3.70 1.93 -10.07
C LEU A 39 3.26 2.94 -11.15
N ALA A 40 3.85 2.86 -12.35
CA ALA A 40 3.47 3.70 -13.49
C ALA A 40 2.01 3.52 -13.96
N GLU A 41 1.34 2.42 -13.59
CA GLU A 41 -0.10 2.22 -13.89
C GLU A 41 -1.04 2.91 -12.90
N LYS A 42 -0.48 3.47 -11.81
CA LYS A 42 -1.25 4.09 -10.74
C LYS A 42 -1.51 5.56 -11.06
N ASP A 43 -2.72 6.04 -10.75
CA ASP A 43 -3.10 7.45 -10.91
C ASP A 43 -2.58 8.37 -9.80
N GLY A 44 -1.88 7.80 -8.81
CA GLY A 44 -1.24 8.53 -7.73
C GLY A 44 -0.87 7.62 -6.57
N PHE A 45 -0.75 8.23 -5.39
CA PHE A 45 -0.49 7.51 -4.15
C PHE A 45 -1.30 8.09 -2.99
N VAL A 46 -1.42 7.27 -1.95
CA VAL A 46 -2.07 7.59 -0.70
C VAL A 46 -1.10 7.28 0.43
N LEU A 47 -0.61 8.32 1.10
CA LEU A 47 0.26 8.16 2.26
C LEU A 47 -0.56 7.75 3.48
N ILE A 48 -0.20 6.60 4.06
CA ILE A 48 -0.78 6.08 5.30
C ILE A 48 0.18 6.37 6.46
N ASP A 49 -0.34 7.05 7.49
CA ASP A 49 0.35 7.20 8.75
C ASP A 49 0.48 5.84 9.46
N ARG A 50 1.71 5.36 9.62
CA ARG A 50 1.95 4.07 10.27
C ARG A 50 1.68 4.15 11.78
N PRO A 51 1.14 3.09 12.39
CA PRO A 51 1.03 3.00 13.85
C PRO A 51 2.41 3.02 14.51
N THR A 52 2.46 3.57 15.72
CA THR A 52 3.69 3.67 16.52
C THR A 52 4.36 2.31 16.68
N ARG A 53 5.68 2.25 16.46
CA ARG A 53 6.53 1.04 16.56
C ARG A 53 6.19 -0.08 15.57
N ILE A 54 5.41 0.20 14.52
CA ILE A 54 5.18 -0.73 13.42
C ILE A 54 6.07 -0.34 12.24
N THR A 55 6.76 -1.33 11.65
CA THR A 55 7.55 -1.15 10.43
C THR A 55 6.62 -1.05 9.21
N ALA A 56 7.06 -0.37 8.16
CA ALA A 56 6.31 -0.23 6.92
C ALA A 56 6.00 -1.62 6.31
N GLY A 57 6.98 -2.51 6.29
CA GLY A 57 6.78 -3.89 5.82
C GLY A 57 5.76 -4.66 6.65
N ARG A 58 5.77 -4.52 7.98
CA ARG A 58 4.79 -5.20 8.85
C ARG A 58 3.37 -4.66 8.66
N LEU A 59 3.25 -3.35 8.43
CA LEU A 59 1.97 -2.74 8.10
C LEU A 59 1.45 -3.27 6.75
N MET A 60 2.29 -3.26 5.71
CA MET A 60 1.99 -3.84 4.40
C MET A 60 1.51 -5.29 4.51
N ASP A 61 2.28 -6.19 5.14
CA ASP A 61 1.90 -7.60 5.32
C ASP A 61 0.55 -7.74 6.02
N THR A 62 0.28 -6.87 7.00
CA THR A 62 -0.99 -6.87 7.73
C THR A 62 -2.14 -6.44 6.83
N ILE A 63 -1.95 -5.45 5.95
CA ILE A 63 -2.95 -5.02 4.96
C ILE A 63 -3.23 -6.14 3.97
N ILE A 64 -2.20 -6.78 3.43
CA ILE A 64 -2.32 -7.91 2.48
C ILE A 64 -3.13 -9.04 3.10
N ASP A 65 -2.77 -9.48 4.32
CA ASP A 65 -3.50 -10.53 5.02
C ASP A 65 -4.93 -10.09 5.41
N ALA A 66 -5.14 -8.81 5.73
CA ALA A 66 -6.45 -8.27 6.09
C ALA A 66 -7.39 -8.15 4.90
N GLU A 67 -6.87 -7.78 3.71
CA GLU A 67 -7.66 -7.67 2.49
C GLU A 67 -8.27 -9.02 2.11
N GLN A 68 -7.50 -10.11 2.19
CA GLN A 68 -8.02 -11.46 1.93
C GLN A 68 -9.22 -11.81 2.84
N TRP A 69 -9.16 -11.39 4.11
CA TRP A 69 -10.26 -11.59 5.05
C TRP A 69 -11.45 -10.67 4.73
N MET A 70 -11.19 -9.40 4.42
CA MET A 70 -12.21 -8.44 4.02
C MET A 70 -12.96 -8.93 2.79
N PHE A 71 -12.25 -9.31 1.72
CA PHE A 71 -12.84 -9.83 0.50
C PHE A 71 -13.80 -10.98 0.81
N TRP A 72 -13.36 -11.98 1.58
CA TRP A 72 -14.22 -13.10 1.98
C TRP A 72 -15.45 -12.69 2.82
N LEU A 73 -15.32 -11.70 3.71
CA LEU A 73 -16.45 -11.18 4.50
C LEU A 73 -17.51 -10.52 3.62
N TYR A 74 -17.10 -9.74 2.62
CA TYR A 74 -18.01 -8.98 1.76
C TYR A 74 -18.45 -9.74 0.50
N THR A 75 -17.83 -10.88 0.19
CA THR A 75 -18.38 -11.84 -0.77
C THR A 75 -19.75 -12.28 -0.29
N ASP A 76 -20.74 -12.22 -1.20
CA ASP A 76 -22.09 -12.74 -0.97
C ASP A 76 -22.00 -14.12 -0.32
N GLU A 77 -22.77 -14.33 0.76
CA GLU A 77 -22.78 -15.60 1.48
C GLU A 77 -23.05 -16.77 0.55
N LYS A 78 -23.91 -16.58 -0.45
CA LYS A 78 -24.19 -17.56 -1.50
C LYS A 78 -22.97 -17.84 -2.37
N CYS A 79 -22.02 -16.92 -2.50
CA CYS A 79 -20.82 -17.11 -3.30
C CYS A 79 -19.64 -17.62 -2.45
N ARG A 80 -19.70 -17.59 -1.11
CA ARG A 80 -18.58 -17.97 -0.24
C ARG A 80 -18.12 -19.43 -0.42
N TYR A 81 -18.99 -20.33 -0.88
CA TYR A 81 -18.58 -21.71 -1.18
C TYR A 81 -17.59 -21.79 -2.36
N ALA A 82 -17.60 -20.80 -3.25
CA ALA A 82 -16.70 -20.74 -4.41
C ALA A 82 -15.30 -20.20 -4.05
N TYR A 83 -15.11 -19.71 -2.83
CA TYR A 83 -13.86 -19.12 -2.38
C TYR A 83 -13.25 -19.89 -1.21
N ILE A 84 -11.93 -20.06 -1.24
CA ILE A 84 -11.19 -20.66 -0.13
C ILE A 84 -11.33 -19.74 1.08
N LYS A 85 -11.86 -20.28 2.19
CA LYS A 85 -11.93 -19.55 3.45
C LYS A 85 -10.51 -19.12 3.86
N PRO A 86 -10.26 -17.81 4.08
CA PRO A 86 -8.92 -17.36 4.43
C PRO A 86 -8.48 -17.92 5.78
N LYS A 87 -7.16 -18.05 5.92
CA LYS A 87 -6.52 -18.60 7.13
C LYS A 87 -6.85 -17.73 8.35
N ALA A 88 -6.78 -18.32 9.55
CA ALA A 88 -6.99 -17.61 10.80
C ALA A 88 -6.08 -16.37 10.98
N LYS A 89 -4.90 -16.35 10.32
CA LYS A 89 -4.01 -15.19 10.30
C LYS A 89 -4.66 -13.95 9.66
N CYS A 90 -5.45 -14.13 8.61
CA CYS A 90 -6.13 -13.05 7.88
C CYS A 90 -7.18 -12.38 8.76
N LYS A 91 -7.96 -13.16 9.53
CA LYS A 91 -8.88 -12.63 10.55
C LYS A 91 -8.17 -11.80 11.61
N LYS A 92 -7.02 -12.29 12.10
CA LYS A 92 -6.21 -11.58 13.09
C LYS A 92 -5.58 -10.31 12.51
N ALA A 93 -5.21 -10.31 11.23
CA ALA A 93 -4.71 -9.15 10.52
C ALA A 93 -5.81 -8.10 10.38
N TRP A 94 -7.01 -8.49 9.96
CA TRP A 94 -8.18 -7.61 9.89
C TRP A 94 -8.52 -6.94 11.23
N ALA A 95 -8.57 -7.72 12.32
CA ALA A 95 -8.85 -7.18 13.65
C ALA A 95 -7.82 -6.12 14.07
N ARG A 96 -6.54 -6.37 13.78
CA ARG A 96 -5.44 -5.46 14.09
C ARG A 96 -5.41 -4.22 13.20
N LEU A 97 -5.76 -4.36 11.92
CA LEU A 97 -5.91 -3.21 11.05
C LEU A 97 -7.05 -2.30 11.52
N ASN A 98 -8.15 -2.86 12.03
CA ASN A 98 -9.23 -2.07 12.65
C ASN A 98 -8.83 -1.42 13.98
N GLU A 99 -7.92 -2.03 14.75
CA GLU A 99 -7.35 -1.41 15.95
C GLU A 99 -6.49 -0.19 15.59
N TRP A 100 -5.70 -0.30 14.52
CA TRP A 100 -4.82 0.76 14.03
C TRP A 100 -5.55 1.89 13.30
N PHE A 101 -6.56 1.52 12.50
CA PHE A 101 -7.35 2.42 11.67
C PHE A 101 -8.83 2.14 11.92
N PRO A 102 -9.35 2.51 13.11
CA PRO A 102 -10.75 2.31 13.41
C PRO A 102 -11.59 3.15 12.45
N SER A 103 -12.77 2.66 12.07
CA SER A 103 -13.70 3.27 11.12
C SER A 103 -14.28 4.63 11.56
N ASN A 104 -13.69 5.27 12.56
CA ASN A 104 -14.07 6.57 13.05
C ASN A 104 -13.50 7.64 12.10
N PRO A 105 -14.32 8.53 11.53
CA PRO A 105 -13.90 9.55 10.56
C PRO A 105 -12.87 10.58 11.10
N ARG A 106 -12.40 10.43 12.35
CA ARG A 106 -11.40 11.30 13.00
C ARG A 106 -10.04 10.63 13.25
N THR A 107 -9.89 9.34 12.99
CA THR A 107 -8.70 8.55 13.38
C THR A 107 -8.12 7.81 12.18
N GLY A 108 -7.39 8.57 11.38
CA GLY A 108 -6.76 8.15 10.14
C GLY A 108 -6.66 9.40 9.27
N LYS A 109 -5.47 9.71 8.76
CA LYS A 109 -5.29 10.79 7.80
C LYS A 109 -4.80 10.15 6.50
N PHE A 110 -5.61 10.21 5.45
CA PHE A 110 -5.06 10.21 4.10
C PHE A 110 -4.43 11.56 3.82
N PHE A 111 -3.46 11.61 2.93
CA PHE A 111 -3.08 12.86 2.28
C PHE A 111 -3.31 12.66 0.78
N VAL A 112 -4.32 13.34 0.25
CA VAL A 112 -4.47 13.60 -1.19
C VAL A 112 -4.23 15.09 -1.35
N GLU A 113 -3.18 15.49 -2.09
CA GLU A 113 -2.87 16.91 -2.34
C GLU A 113 -2.89 17.77 -1.06
N ASP A 114 -2.26 17.30 0.02
CA ASP A 114 -2.21 17.96 1.34
C ASP A 114 -3.55 18.08 2.12
N HIS A 115 -4.59 17.33 1.77
CA HIS A 115 -5.87 17.29 2.51
C HIS A 115 -6.07 15.97 3.29
N ALA A 116 -6.44 16.11 4.58
CA ALA A 116 -6.62 15.00 5.51
C ALA A 116 -8.05 14.44 5.50
N TYR A 117 -8.23 13.23 5.00
CA TYR A 117 -9.51 12.50 5.08
C TYR A 117 -9.43 11.34 6.07
N GLY A 118 -10.52 11.10 6.81
CA GLY A 118 -10.69 9.97 7.72
C GLY A 118 -10.74 8.64 6.98
N VAL A 119 -10.03 7.63 7.47
CA VAL A 119 -9.82 6.34 6.77
C VAL A 119 -10.01 5.18 7.71
N GLY A 120 -10.87 4.24 7.36
CA GLY A 120 -10.96 2.97 8.08
C GLY A 120 -10.13 1.86 7.43
N ALA A 121 -9.95 0.77 8.18
CA ALA A 121 -9.36 -0.47 7.68
C ALA A 121 -9.98 -0.98 6.36
N SER A 122 -11.31 -0.83 6.19
CA SER A 122 -12.01 -1.20 4.96
C SER A 122 -11.54 -0.41 3.74
N ASP A 123 -11.30 0.88 3.90
CA ASP A 123 -10.89 1.77 2.80
C ASP A 123 -9.45 1.45 2.39
N ILE A 124 -8.57 1.21 3.36
CA ILE A 124 -7.18 0.78 3.11
C ILE A 124 -7.17 -0.54 2.32
N CYS A 125 -7.95 -1.54 2.74
CA CYS A 125 -8.00 -2.81 2.04
C CYS A 125 -8.60 -2.67 0.62
N ARG A 126 -9.60 -1.81 0.43
CA ARG A 126 -10.14 -1.52 -0.91
C ARG A 126 -9.11 -0.87 -1.82
N LEU A 127 -8.40 0.15 -1.32
CA LEU A 127 -7.34 0.81 -2.08
C LEU A 127 -6.19 -0.13 -2.41
N TYR A 128 -5.82 -1.02 -1.48
CA TYR A 128 -4.82 -2.05 -1.75
C TYR A 128 -5.24 -2.95 -2.93
N GLY A 129 -6.48 -3.44 -2.92
CA GLY A 129 -7.02 -4.32 -3.96
C GLY A 129 -7.39 -3.61 -5.27
N GLU A 130 -7.44 -2.27 -5.28
CA GLU A 130 -7.75 -1.47 -6.45
C GLU A 130 -6.58 -1.49 -7.43
N LYS A 131 -6.87 -1.82 -8.69
CA LYS A 131 -5.84 -2.01 -9.72
C LYS A 131 -5.40 -0.68 -10.34
N TRP A 132 -6.34 0.23 -10.57
CA TRP A 132 -6.11 1.43 -11.38
C TRP A 132 -6.02 2.72 -10.56
N GLY A 133 -6.71 2.74 -9.42
CA GLY A 133 -6.62 3.82 -8.45
C GLY A 133 -5.26 3.85 -7.74
N PRO A 134 -5.10 4.70 -6.71
CA PRO A 134 -3.79 5.09 -6.22
C PRO A 134 -3.07 3.95 -5.49
N ALA A 135 -1.75 4.00 -5.49
CA ALA A 135 -0.92 3.12 -4.66
C ALA A 135 -1.02 3.48 -3.18
N LEU A 136 -0.83 2.51 -2.29
CA LEU A 136 -0.57 2.82 -0.89
C LEU A 136 0.92 3.18 -0.71
N ALA A 137 1.18 4.18 0.13
CA ALA A 137 2.53 4.62 0.47
C ALA A 137 2.70 4.66 1.98
N VAL A 138 3.86 4.23 2.49
CA VAL A 138 4.23 4.32 3.91
C VAL A 138 5.67 4.81 4.05
N GLU A 139 5.89 5.84 4.88
CA GLU A 139 7.24 6.29 5.22
C GLU A 139 7.95 5.22 6.08
N GLN A 140 9.13 4.81 5.63
CA GLN A 140 9.98 3.85 6.35
C GLN A 140 10.79 4.57 7.42
N SER A 141 10.96 3.93 8.58
CA SER A 141 11.87 4.46 9.60
C SER A 141 13.33 4.38 9.16
N PRO A 142 14.24 5.19 9.73
CA PRO A 142 15.67 5.10 9.42
C PRO A 142 16.27 3.70 9.65
N ALA A 143 15.70 2.91 10.57
CA ALA A 143 16.13 1.54 10.85
C ALA A 143 15.75 0.54 9.74
N GLU A 144 14.78 0.88 8.89
CA GLU A 144 14.31 0.06 7.76
C GLU A 144 15.01 0.42 6.45
N LYS A 145 15.87 1.44 6.47
CA LYS A 145 16.60 1.92 5.31
C LYS A 145 17.46 0.80 4.73
N LYS A 146 17.14 0.37 3.51
CA LYS A 146 17.90 -0.68 2.82
C LYS A 146 19.34 -0.23 2.58
N ALA A 147 20.29 -1.17 2.60
CA ALA A 147 21.71 -0.91 2.39
C ALA A 147 22.01 -0.19 1.07
N ARG A 148 21.22 -0.44 0.02
CA ARG A 148 21.34 0.25 -1.28
C ARG A 148 21.11 1.76 -1.20
N TRP A 149 20.51 2.25 -0.12
CA TRP A 149 20.26 3.66 0.12
C TRP A 149 21.30 4.31 1.04
N HIS A 150 22.46 3.72 1.32
CA HIS A 150 23.42 4.26 2.29
C HIS A 150 23.74 5.76 2.08
N ASP A 151 23.94 6.21 0.84
CA ASP A 151 24.35 7.58 0.49
C ASP A 151 23.22 8.47 -0.06
N LEU A 152 22.10 8.57 0.67
CA LEU A 152 21.03 9.49 0.27
C LEU A 152 21.41 10.96 0.56
N PRO A 153 20.97 11.91 -0.28
CA PRO A 153 21.07 13.33 0.02
C PRO A 153 20.49 13.67 1.39
N ARG A 154 21.10 14.65 2.09
CA ARG A 154 20.63 15.10 3.40
C ARG A 154 19.15 15.48 3.37
N GLY A 155 18.39 14.99 4.35
CA GLY A 155 16.95 15.23 4.46
C GLY A 155 16.09 14.32 3.59
N SER A 156 16.67 13.36 2.87
CA SER A 156 15.89 12.34 2.15
C SER A 156 15.19 11.40 3.12
N LYS A 157 13.97 11.03 2.75
CA LYS A 157 13.15 10.00 3.37
C LYS A 157 13.00 8.83 2.40
N THR A 158 12.72 7.65 2.96
CA THR A 158 12.45 6.43 2.20
C THR A 158 10.99 6.04 2.37
N PHE A 159 10.34 5.64 1.28
CA PHE A 159 8.93 5.30 1.23
C PHE A 159 8.77 3.93 0.59
N LEU A 160 7.85 3.14 1.12
CA LEU A 160 7.40 1.89 0.53
C LEU A 160 6.06 2.13 -0.17
N PHE A 161 6.02 1.91 -1.47
CA PHE A 161 4.81 1.93 -2.30
C PHE A 161 4.35 0.50 -2.57
N PHE A 162 3.05 0.22 -2.44
CA PHE A 162 2.52 -1.12 -2.63
C PHE A 162 1.04 -1.11 -3.02
N GLY A 163 0.60 -2.22 -3.62
CA GLY A 163 -0.79 -2.42 -4.05
C GLY A 163 -0.92 -3.50 -5.11
N MET A 164 -2.10 -3.59 -5.71
CA MET A 164 -2.35 -4.39 -6.91
C MET A 164 -2.23 -3.52 -8.16
N ALA A 165 -1.62 -4.02 -9.22
CA ALA A 165 -1.57 -3.38 -10.54
C ALA A 165 -2.06 -4.35 -11.63
N SER A 166 -2.45 -3.84 -12.79
CA SER A 166 -3.06 -4.66 -13.83
C SER A 166 -2.01 -5.47 -14.59
N CYS A 167 -2.37 -6.68 -15.05
CA CYS A 167 -1.54 -7.46 -15.96
C CYS A 167 -2.32 -8.17 -17.06
#